data_AF-A0A3B8SNC9-F1
#
_entry.id   AF-A0A3B8SNC9-F1
#
_cell.length_a   1.000
_cell.length_b   1.000
_cell.length_c   1.000
_cell.angle_alpha   90.00
_cell.angle_beta   90.00
_cell.angle_gamma   90.00
#
_symmetry.space_group_name_H-M   'P 1'
#
loop_
_entity.id
_entity.type
_entity.pdbx_description
1 polymer ?
#
loop_
_entity_poly.entity_id
_entity_poly.type
_entity_poly.pdbx_seq_one_letter_code
_entity_poly.pdbx_strand_id
1 'polypeptide(L)'
;MEVVSHVCDICKQTKTKDEMIQMRLSQNNAYSCKNKIIENDLRLDICPECLKKKGIVFEKTEEQTQKEIYERNEKTFKEKFVELLNDLDVSFYE
;
A
#
# COMPACT_ATOMS: atom_id res chain seq x y z
N MET A 1 3.74 -19.79 21.23
CA MET A 1 4.28 -18.71 20.40
C MET A 1 3.33 -18.51 19.25
N GLU A 2 2.63 -17.38 19.20
CA GLU A 2 1.91 -17.00 17.98
C GLU A 2 2.95 -16.72 16.90
N VAL A 3 2.99 -17.55 15.87
CA VAL A 3 3.79 -17.27 14.68
C VAL A 3 3.01 -16.21 13.93
N VAL A 4 3.33 -14.93 14.16
CA VAL A 4 2.77 -13.84 13.36
C VAL A 4 3.35 -13.98 11.96
N SER A 5 2.63 -14.69 11.09
CA SER A 5 2.98 -14.80 9.69
C SER A 5 2.71 -13.46 9.01
N HIS A 6 3.77 -12.76 8.60
CA HIS A 6 3.63 -11.57 7.78
C HIS A 6 3.44 -12.01 6.34
N VAL A 7 2.23 -11.86 5.81
CA VAL A 7 1.88 -12.28 4.45
C VAL A 7 1.69 -11.05 3.59
N CYS A 8 2.31 -11.04 2.41
CA CYS A 8 2.12 -9.96 1.44
C CYS A 8 0.72 -10.03 0.84
N ASP A 9 -0.03 -8.93 0.90
CA ASP A 9 -1.39 -8.86 0.38
C ASP A 9 -1.47 -9.01 -1.15
N ILE A 10 -0.38 -8.77 -1.89
CA ILE A 10 -0.34 -8.96 -3.34
C ILE A 10 0.08 -10.38 -3.71
N CYS A 11 1.31 -10.79 -3.36
CA CYS A 11 1.84 -12.08 -3.81
C CYS A 11 1.47 -13.27 -2.91
N LYS A 12 0.81 -13.01 -1.78
CA LYS A 12 0.38 -14.00 -0.77
C LYS A 12 1.51 -14.85 -0.18
N GLN A 13 2.77 -14.45 -0.38
CA GLN A 13 3.94 -15.13 0.19
C GLN A 13 4.19 -14.65 1.63
N THR A 14 4.67 -15.54 2.48
CA THR A 14 5.20 -15.20 3.81
C THR A 14 6.52 -14.45 3.68
N LYS A 15 6.68 -13.39 4.46
CA LYS A 15 7.86 -12.52 4.56
C LYS A 15 8.23 -12.32 6.02
N THR A 16 9.40 -11.72 6.28
CA THR A 16 9.72 -11.25 7.63
C THR A 16 9.07 -9.88 7.89
N LYS A 17 8.95 -9.50 9.16
CA LYS A 17 8.35 -8.21 9.55
C LYS A 17 9.06 -7.02 8.89
N ASP A 18 10.39 -7.09 8.82
CA ASP A 18 11.23 -6.01 8.32
C ASP A 18 11.20 -5.90 6.77
N GLU A 19 10.66 -6.92 6.11
CA GLU A 19 10.44 -6.97 4.65
C GLU A 19 9.01 -6.58 4.25
N MET A 20 8.23 -5.99 5.16
CA MET A 20 6.86 -5.54 4.90
C MET A 20 6.76 -4.03 4.94
N ILE A 21 6.07 -3.47 3.96
CA ILE A 21 5.67 -2.07 3.94
C ILE A 21 4.18 -2.01 4.22
N GLN A 22 3.83 -1.30 5.29
CA GLN A 22 2.43 -1.02 5.62
C GLN A 22 1.99 0.24 4.89
N MET A 23 0.94 0.11 4.09
CA MET A 23 0.22 1.21 3.46
C MET A 23 -1.12 1.40 4.17
N ARG A 24 -1.51 2.67 4.34
CA ARG A 24 -2.81 3.03 4.91
C ARG A 24 -3.56 3.88 3.91
N LEU A 25 -4.78 3.44 3.59
CA LEU A 25 -5.73 4.20 2.82
C LEU A 25 -6.76 4.75 3.79
N SER A 26 -6.55 6.01 4.18
CA SER A 26 -7.49 6.75 5.02
C SER A 26 -8.55 7.40 4.14
N GLN A 27 -9.81 7.22 4.52
CA GLN A 27 -10.92 7.93 3.91
C GLN A 27 -11.07 9.29 4.61
N ASN A 28 -11.10 10.37 3.83
CA ASN A 28 -11.26 11.74 4.38
C ASN A 28 -12.62 11.99 5.04
N ASN A 29 -13.57 11.05 4.87
CA ASN A 29 -14.92 11.17 5.41
C ASN A 29 -15.16 10.04 6.42
N ALA A 30 -15.35 10.40 7.68
CA ALA A 30 -15.86 9.48 8.69
C ALA A 30 -17.28 9.02 8.30
N TYR A 31 -17.53 7.71 8.33
CA TYR A 31 -18.90 7.21 8.26
C TYR A 31 -19.53 7.36 9.64
N SER A 32 -20.66 8.06 9.71
CA SER A 32 -21.52 8.01 10.89
C SER A 32 -22.49 6.85 10.73
N CYS A 33 -22.31 5.81 11.56
CA CYS A 33 -23.31 4.75 11.68
C CYS A 33 -23.81 4.75 13.12
N LYS A 34 -25.12 4.99 13.32
CA LYS A 34 -25.77 4.94 14.64
C LYS A 34 -25.02 5.73 15.73
N ASN A 35 -24.68 6.99 15.46
CA ASN A 35 -23.96 7.90 16.38
C ASN A 35 -22.54 7.45 16.77
N LYS A 36 -21.89 6.60 15.98
CA LYS A 36 -20.46 6.27 16.13
C LYS A 36 -19.70 6.78 14.92
N ILE A 37 -18.58 7.47 15.19
CA ILE A 37 -17.54 7.74 14.20
C ILE A 37 -16.78 6.42 14.01
N ILE A 38 -16.80 5.88 12.81
CA ILE A 38 -15.99 4.72 12.45
C ILE A 38 -14.84 5.23 11.57
N GLU A 39 -13.64 5.26 12.14
CA GLU A 39 -12.40 5.41 11.38
C GLU A 39 -12.07 4.03 10.79
N ASN A 40 -12.39 3.82 9.52
CA ASN A 40 -12.06 2.59 8.80
C ASN A 40 -10.89 2.88 7.86
N ASP A 41 -9.68 2.86 8.40
CA ASP A 41 -8.48 2.82 7.58
C ASP A 41 -8.35 1.43 6.97
N LEU A 42 -8.26 1.34 5.65
CA LEU A 42 -7.81 0.11 5.00
C LEU A 42 -6.30 0.03 5.17
N ARG A 43 -5.85 -1.01 5.90
CA ARG A 43 -4.43 -1.32 6.10
C ARG A 43 -4.04 -2.43 5.14
N LEU A 44 -2.95 -2.20 4.40
CA LEU A 44 -2.39 -3.14 3.45
C LEU A 44 -0.93 -3.40 3.83
N ASP A 45 -0.54 -4.66 3.94
CA ASP A 45 0.82 -5.09 4.19
C ASP A 45 1.39 -5.67 2.87
N ILE A 46 2.33 -4.95 2.24
CA ILE A 46 2.85 -5.27 0.90
C ILE A 46 4.38 -5.33 0.94
N CYS A 47 4.98 -6.36 0.32
CA CYS A 47 6.44 -6.46 0.25
C CYS A 47 7.05 -5.46 -0.77
N PRO A 48 8.30 -5.00 -0.55
CA PRO A 48 9.01 -4.10 -1.46
C PRO A 48 9.10 -4.61 -2.90
N GLU A 49 9.24 -5.93 -3.09
CA GLU A 49 9.33 -6.54 -4.43
C GLU A 49 8.08 -6.29 -5.27
N CYS A 50 6.89 -6.44 -4.66
CA CYS A 50 5.61 -6.17 -5.33
C CYS A 50 5.46 -4.68 -5.67
N LEU A 51 5.85 -3.79 -4.76
CA LEU A 51 5.77 -2.34 -5.00
C LEU A 51 6.80 -1.88 -6.05
N LYS A 52 8.02 -2.44 -6.07
CA LYS A 52 9.04 -2.19 -7.10
C LYS A 52 8.55 -2.63 -8.49
N LYS A 53 7.85 -3.78 -8.59
CA LYS A 53 7.21 -4.22 -9.85
C LYS A 53 6.15 -3.23 -10.36
N LYS A 54 5.52 -2.46 -9.47
CA LYS A 54 4.60 -1.37 -9.82
C LYS A 54 5.30 -0.04 -10.10
N GLY A 55 6.62 0.02 -9.99
CA GLY A 55 7.43 1.21 -10.27
C GLY A 55 7.70 2.11 -9.06
N ILE A 56 7.30 1.70 -7.86
CA ILE A 56 7.59 2.44 -6.62
C ILE A 56 9.08 2.30 -6.26
N VAL A 57 9.71 3.43 -5.97
CA VAL A 57 11.14 3.54 -5.66
C VAL A 57 11.33 3.79 -4.17
N PHE A 58 12.11 2.94 -3.51
CA PHE A 58 12.44 3.07 -2.07
C PHE A 58 13.87 3.54 -1.82
N GLU A 59 14.75 3.30 -2.79
CA GLU A 59 16.17 3.58 -2.68
C GLU A 59 16.49 4.85 -3.46
N LYS A 60 17.22 5.76 -2.81
CA LYS A 60 17.72 6.98 -3.43
C LYS A 60 19.05 6.70 -4.11
N THR A 61 19.21 7.11 -5.37
CA THR A 61 20.54 7.20 -5.99
C THR A 61 21.23 8.50 -5.54
N GLU A 62 22.57 8.55 -5.64
CA GLU A 62 23.35 9.73 -5.22
C GLU A 62 22.90 11.03 -5.91
N GLU A 63 22.40 10.91 -7.14
CA GLU A 63 21.95 12.01 -7.99
C GLU A 63 20.52 12.47 -7.72
N GLN A 64 19.71 11.70 -6.99
CA GLN A 64 18.30 12.00 -6.76
C GLN A 64 18.07 12.71 -5.43
N THR A 65 17.25 13.75 -5.42
CA THR A 65 16.71 14.33 -4.19
C THR A 65 15.57 13.48 -3.64
N GLN A 66 15.34 13.57 -2.33
CA GLN A 66 14.18 12.92 -1.71
C GLN A 66 12.85 13.43 -2.29
N LYS A 67 12.81 14.71 -2.69
CA LYS A 67 11.65 15.34 -3.32
C LYS A 67 11.31 14.69 -4.67
N GLU A 68 12.29 14.44 -5.51
CA GLU A 68 12.07 13.81 -6.82
C GLU A 68 11.55 12.36 -6.70
N ILE A 69 12.04 11.62 -5.71
CA ILE A 69 11.54 10.26 -5.42
C ILE A 69 10.10 10.30 -4.95
N TYR A 70 9.77 11.27 -4.08
CA TYR A 70 8.39 11.47 -3.62
C TYR A 70 7.45 11.81 -4.78
N GLU A 71 7.79 12.80 -5.60
CA GLU A 71 6.97 13.21 -6.75
C GLU A 71 6.80 12.08 -7.77
N ARG A 72 7.86 11.30 -8.02
CA ARG A 72 7.79 10.12 -8.89
C ARG A 72 6.87 9.05 -8.32
N ASN A 73 7.00 8.73 -7.03
CA ASN A 73 6.15 7.73 -6.39
C ASN A 73 4.70 8.20 -6.34
N GLU A 74 4.43 9.48 -6.04
CA GLU A 74 3.09 10.05 -6.05
C GLU A 74 2.43 9.90 -7.42
N LYS A 75 3.15 10.25 -8.49
CA LYS A 75 2.66 10.07 -9.87
C LYS A 75 2.40 8.59 -10.17
N THR A 76 3.33 7.72 -9.81
CA THR A 76 3.21 6.27 -10.02
C THR A 76 1.98 5.73 -9.29
N PHE A 77 1.76 6.13 -8.04
CA PHE A 77 0.56 5.74 -7.28
C PHE A 77 -0.71 6.20 -7.97
N LYS A 78 -0.81 7.45 -8.43
CA LYS A 78 -2.00 7.95 -9.13
C LYS A 78 -2.31 7.16 -10.41
N GLU A 79 -1.28 6.82 -11.18
CA GLU A 79 -1.43 6.07 -12.43
C GLU A 79 -1.73 4.59 -12.20
N LYS A 80 -1.15 4.00 -11.15
CA LYS A 80 -1.20 2.57 -10.87
C LYS A 80 -2.18 2.19 -9.76
N PHE A 81 -2.94 3.14 -9.22
CA PHE A 81 -3.84 2.89 -8.09
C PHE A 81 -4.88 1.82 -8.41
N VAL A 82 -5.53 1.91 -9.57
CA VAL A 82 -6.53 0.93 -10.00
C VAL A 82 -5.90 -0.44 -10.22
N GLU A 83 -4.72 -0.50 -10.83
CA GLU A 83 -3.97 -1.77 -10.97
C GLU A 83 -3.60 -2.38 -9.61
N LEU A 84 -3.26 -1.56 -8.63
CA LEU A 84 -2.97 -2.01 -7.26
C LEU A 84 -4.22 -2.57 -6.59
N LEU A 85 -5.37 -1.93 -6.76
CA LEU A 85 -6.64 -2.42 -6.23
C LEU A 85 -7.07 -3.74 -6.89
N ASN A 86 -6.83 -3.88 -8.20
CA ASN A 86 -7.07 -5.15 -8.90
C ASN A 86 -6.17 -6.28 -8.39
N ASP A 87 -4.88 -6.01 -8.13
CA ASP A 87 -3.95 -6.98 -7.52
C ASP A 87 -4.39 -7.41 -6.11
N LEU A 88 -5.24 -6.61 -5.45
CA LEU A 88 -5.84 -6.91 -4.15
C LEU A 88 -7.21 -7.57 -4.27
N ASP A 89 -7.57 -8.05 -5.48
CA ASP A 89 -8.86 -8.65 -5.81
C ASP A 89 -10.06 -7.72 -5.55
N VAL A 90 -9.85 -6.40 -5.54
CA VAL A 90 -10.94 -5.43 -5.40
C VAL A 90 -11.67 -5.31 -6.73
N SER A 91 -12.96 -5.66 -6.73
CA SER A 91 -13.85 -5.49 -7.87
C SER A 91 -14.62 -4.18 -7.74
N PHE A 92 -14.67 -3.40 -8.82
CA PHE A 92 -15.51 -2.22 -8.91
C PHE A 92 -16.85 -2.61 -9.55
N TYR A 93 -17.94 -2.11 -8.97
CA TYR A 93 -19.25 -2.21 -9.61
C TYR A 93 -19.31 -1.23 -10.80
N GLU A 94 -19.87 -1.68 -11.92
CA GLU A 94 -20.23 -0.82 -13.06
C GLU A 94 -21.41 0.10 -12.73
#